data_AF-A0A6M0RM29-F1
#
_entry.id   AF-A0A6M0RM29-F1
#
_cell.length_a   1.000
_cell.length_b   1.000
_cell.length_c   1.000
_cell.angle_alpha   90.00
_cell.angle_beta   90.00
_cell.angle_gamma   90.00
#
_symmetry.space_group_name_H-M   'P 1'
#
loop_
_entity.id
_entity.type
_entity.pdbx_description
1 polymer ?
#
loop_
_entity_poly.entity_id
_entity_poly.type
_entity_poly.pdbx_seq_one_letter_code
_entity_poly.pdbx_strand_id
1 'polypeptide(L)'
;MIDRLHKIPYSSHDVIEQLLNRFPMADETSQIFPSWFALVTDNQIKGKRTHDVRIMAVMLTSDIGHILTLNPDDFSRVPGISIVHPQQVLEEATKTE
;
A
#
# COMPACT_ATOMS: atom_id res chain seq x y z
N MET A 1 -27.68 -12.22 24.40
CA MET A 1 -27.59 -12.95 23.13
C MET A 1 -27.25 -11.94 22.03
N ILE A 2 -25.97 -11.57 21.93
CA ILE A 2 -25.48 -10.64 20.93
C ILE A 2 -24.91 -11.50 19.79
N ASP A 3 -25.59 -11.50 18.65
CA ASP A 3 -24.93 -11.80 17.39
C ASP A 3 -25.59 -10.98 16.28
N ARG A 4 -25.14 -9.72 16.16
CA ARG A 4 -25.37 -8.88 14.99
C ARG A 4 -24.03 -8.61 14.32
N LEU A 5 -23.42 -9.67 13.80
CA LEU A 5 -22.46 -9.53 12.72
C LEU A 5 -23.24 -9.37 11.43
N HIS A 6 -23.39 -8.10 11.00
CA HIS A 6 -23.68 -7.75 9.62
C HIS A 6 -22.64 -8.44 8.73
N LYS A 7 -22.99 -9.60 8.17
CA LYS A 7 -22.26 -10.21 7.07
C LYS A 7 -22.46 -9.30 5.87
N ILE A 8 -21.41 -8.60 5.48
CA ILE A 8 -21.33 -7.93 4.18
C ILE A 8 -21.68 -9.01 3.13
N PRO A 9 -22.62 -8.76 2.20
CA PRO A 9 -23.20 -9.81 1.34
C PRO A 9 -22.23 -10.36 0.28
N TYR A 10 -20.99 -9.90 0.26
CA TYR A 10 -19.97 -10.28 -0.71
C TYR A 10 -19.02 -11.29 -0.09
N SER A 11 -18.72 -12.35 -0.84
CA SER A 11 -17.61 -13.23 -0.48
C SER A 11 -16.29 -12.47 -0.62
N SER A 12 -15.23 -12.92 0.07
CA SER A 12 -13.89 -12.34 -0.12
C SER A 12 -13.47 -12.33 -1.60
N HIS A 13 -13.89 -13.35 -2.35
CA HIS A 13 -13.65 -13.43 -3.79
C HIS A 13 -14.30 -12.28 -4.56
N ASP A 14 -15.58 -11.99 -4.30
CA ASP A 14 -16.32 -10.92 -5.00
C ASP A 14 -15.74 -9.53 -4.73
N VAL A 15 -15.22 -9.32 -3.51
CA VAL A 15 -14.54 -8.06 -3.15
C VAL A 15 -13.22 -7.93 -3.91
N ILE A 16 -12.44 -9.01 -4.00
CA ILE A 16 -11.19 -9.02 -4.75
C ILE A 16 -11.47 -8.76 -6.24
N GLU A 17 -12.42 -9.45 -6.84
CA GLU A 17 -12.82 -9.22 -8.25
C GLU A 17 -13.21 -7.77 -8.51
N GLN A 18 -13.96 -7.13 -7.60
CA GLN A 18 -14.30 -5.71 -7.74
C GLN A 18 -13.06 -4.80 -7.71
N LEU A 19 -12.08 -5.09 -6.84
CA LEU A 19 -10.83 -4.34 -6.78
C LEU A 19 -10.00 -4.53 -8.06
N LEU A 20 -9.87 -5.77 -8.54
CA LEU A 20 -9.15 -6.09 -9.77
C LEU A 20 -9.74 -5.40 -11.00
N ASN A 21 -11.06 -5.26 -11.04
CA ASN A 21 -11.75 -4.57 -12.13
C ASN A 21 -11.68 -3.03 -12.02
N ARG A 22 -11.37 -2.49 -10.83
CA ARG A 22 -11.37 -1.04 -10.59
C ARG A 22 -9.98 -0.41 -10.71
N PHE A 23 -8.92 -1.16 -10.40
CA PHE A 23 -7.57 -0.65 -10.33
C PHE A 23 -6.62 -1.44 -11.23
N PRO A 24 -5.67 -0.77 -11.90
CA PRO A 24 -4.59 -1.48 -12.56
C PRO A 24 -3.78 -2.27 -11.53
N MET A 25 -3.45 -3.51 -11.87
CA MET A 25 -2.57 -4.34 -11.05
C MET A 25 -1.12 -4.07 -11.43
N ALA A 26 -0.28 -3.83 -10.43
CA ALA A 26 1.17 -3.74 -10.64
C ALA A 26 1.74 -5.13 -10.96
N ASP A 27 2.66 -5.20 -11.92
CA ASP A 27 3.30 -6.45 -12.32
C ASP A 27 4.29 -6.95 -11.25
N GLU A 28 4.26 -8.25 -10.98
CA GLU A 28 5.28 -8.91 -10.15
C GLU A 28 6.53 -9.18 -10.99
N THR A 29 7.39 -8.17 -11.11
CA THR A 29 8.63 -8.24 -11.91
C THR A 29 9.83 -8.79 -11.14
N SER A 30 10.81 -9.32 -11.87
CA SER A 30 12.06 -9.81 -11.27
C SER A 30 12.90 -8.72 -10.58
N GLN A 31 12.63 -7.43 -10.85
CA GLN A 31 13.33 -6.30 -10.25
C GLN A 31 12.88 -5.98 -8.81
N ILE A 32 11.71 -6.50 -8.39
CA ILE A 32 11.18 -6.26 -7.05
C ILE A 32 12.12 -6.80 -5.97
N PHE A 33 12.64 -8.03 -6.14
CA PHE A 33 13.51 -8.63 -5.13
C PHE A 33 14.84 -7.88 -4.96
N PRO A 34 15.62 -7.56 -6.02
CA PRO A 34 16.81 -6.74 -5.89
C PRO A 34 16.55 -5.37 -5.26
N SER A 35 15.45 -4.70 -5.65
CA SER A 35 15.06 -3.40 -5.07
C SER A 35 14.74 -3.53 -3.57
N TRP A 36 13.91 -4.50 -3.20
CA TRP A 36 13.57 -4.79 -1.81
C TRP A 36 14.81 -5.15 -0.99
N PHE A 37 15.69 -6.01 -1.53
CA PHE A 37 16.89 -6.45 -0.84
C PHE A 37 17.80 -5.27 -0.54
N ALA A 38 18.06 -4.41 -1.52
CA ALA A 38 18.83 -3.17 -1.33
C ALA A 38 18.18 -2.27 -0.26
N LEU A 39 16.87 -2.04 -0.32
CA LEU A 39 16.16 -1.21 0.66
C LEU A 39 16.32 -1.76 2.09
N VAL A 40 16.16 -3.06 2.31
CA VAL A 40 16.25 -3.64 3.65
C VAL A 40 17.68 -3.70 4.16
N THR A 41 18.67 -3.94 3.30
CA THR A 41 20.09 -3.96 3.67
C THR A 41 20.61 -2.57 3.99
N ASP A 42 20.34 -1.61 3.13
CA ASP A 42 20.91 -0.25 3.23
C ASP A 42 20.33 0.49 4.43
N ASN A 43 19.06 0.21 4.76
CA ASN A 43 18.36 0.82 5.90
C ASN A 43 18.36 -0.06 7.15
N GLN A 44 19.04 -1.21 7.13
CA GLN A 44 19.14 -2.15 8.27
C GLN A 44 17.75 -2.55 8.83
N ILE A 45 16.75 -2.69 7.95
CA ILE A 45 15.37 -2.97 8.34
C ILE A 45 15.24 -4.47 8.65
N LYS A 46 14.66 -4.77 9.80
CA LYS A 46 14.54 -6.14 10.33
C LYS A 46 13.14 -6.38 10.89
N GLY A 47 12.70 -7.64 10.87
CA GLY A 47 11.45 -8.08 11.47
C GLY A 47 10.23 -7.64 10.67
N LYS A 48 9.16 -7.23 11.37
CA LYS A 48 7.84 -6.99 10.75
C LYS A 48 7.85 -5.94 9.63
N ARG A 49 8.68 -4.90 9.76
CA ARG A 49 8.80 -3.79 8.79
C ARG A 49 9.33 -4.24 7.42
N THR A 50 9.99 -5.40 7.35
CA THR A 50 10.53 -5.94 6.10
C THR A 50 9.42 -6.26 5.08
N HIS A 51 8.21 -6.58 5.55
CA HIS A 51 7.06 -6.82 4.69
C HIS A 51 6.56 -5.53 4.02
N ASP A 52 6.43 -4.45 4.78
CA ASP A 52 5.98 -3.15 4.26
C ASP A 52 6.97 -2.57 3.25
N VAL A 53 8.27 -2.80 3.45
CA VAL A 53 9.32 -2.43 2.48
C VAL A 53 9.15 -3.18 1.14
N ARG A 54 8.56 -4.38 1.12
CA ARG A 54 8.27 -5.07 -0.15
C ARG A 54 7.26 -4.30 -0.98
N ILE A 55 6.25 -3.71 -0.34
CA ILE A 55 5.28 -2.83 -1.01
C ILE A 55 6.03 -1.64 -1.62
N MET A 56 6.97 -1.04 -0.88
CA MET A 56 7.79 0.07 -1.41
C MET A 56 8.65 -0.33 -2.61
N ALA A 57 9.21 -1.54 -2.62
CA ALA A 57 9.96 -2.05 -3.77
C ALA A 57 9.08 -2.26 -5.01
N VAL A 58 7.85 -2.77 -4.83
CA VAL A 58 6.84 -2.85 -5.91
C VAL A 58 6.56 -1.46 -6.45
N MET A 59 6.35 -0.48 -5.57
CA MET A 59 6.06 0.90 -5.95
C MET A 59 7.20 1.51 -6.78
N LEU A 60 8.46 1.40 -6.32
CA LEU A 60 9.62 1.92 -7.06
C LEU A 60 9.78 1.26 -8.44
N THR A 61 9.59 -0.05 -8.52
CA THR A 61 9.75 -0.78 -9.79
C THR A 61 8.58 -0.59 -10.77
N SER A 62 7.45 -0.09 -10.27
CA SER A 62 6.23 0.17 -11.05
C SER A 62 5.94 1.67 -11.25
N ASP A 63 6.89 2.54 -10.90
CA ASP A 63 6.76 4.02 -10.97
C ASP A 63 5.53 4.58 -10.21
N ILE A 64 5.18 3.96 -9.08
CA ILE A 64 4.09 4.40 -8.21
C ILE A 64 4.67 5.30 -7.12
N GLY A 65 4.44 6.61 -7.23
CA GLY A 65 5.04 7.60 -6.32
C GLY A 65 4.30 7.83 -5.00
N HIS A 66 3.08 7.32 -4.81
CA HIS A 66 2.26 7.63 -3.64
C HIS A 66 1.62 6.38 -3.05
N ILE A 67 1.68 6.22 -1.73
CA ILE A 67 0.92 5.20 -1.00
C ILE A 67 -0.11 5.88 -0.10
N LEU A 68 -1.37 5.51 -0.29
CA LEU A 68 -2.45 5.93 0.58
C LEU A 68 -2.62 4.91 1.70
N THR A 69 -2.45 5.31 2.96
CA THR A 69 -2.49 4.38 4.08
C THR A 69 -3.04 4.97 5.39
N LEU A 70 -3.66 4.13 6.21
CA LEU A 70 -4.15 4.47 7.56
C LEU A 70 -3.06 4.33 8.64
N ASN A 71 -1.92 3.70 8.33
CA ASN A 71 -0.80 3.51 9.24
C ASN A 71 0.52 4.07 8.64
N PRO A 72 0.61 5.40 8.42
CA PRO A 72 1.77 6.00 7.75
C PRO A 72 3.10 5.73 8.46
N ASP A 73 3.09 5.57 9.78
CA ASP A 73 4.29 5.35 10.59
C ASP A 73 4.91 3.94 10.42
N ASP A 74 4.17 2.98 9.86
CA ASP A 74 4.69 1.64 9.57
C ASP A 74 5.60 1.62 8.32
N PHE A 75 5.50 2.66 7.47
CA PHE A 75 6.31 2.78 6.26
C PHE A 75 7.60 3.55 6.51
N SER A 76 8.70 3.01 5.96
CA SER A 76 9.98 3.69 5.97
C SER A 76 9.99 4.84 4.96
N ARG A 77 10.73 5.91 5.23
CA ARG A 77 10.89 6.99 4.26
C ARG A 77 11.85 6.53 3.15
N VAL A 78 11.35 6.46 1.93
CA VAL A 78 12.11 6.06 0.75
C VAL A 78 12.01 7.17 -0.29
N PRO A 79 13.13 7.68 -0.84
CA PRO A 79 13.10 8.67 -1.91
C PRO A 79 12.25 8.21 -3.09
N GLY A 80 11.41 9.09 -3.62
CA GLY A 80 10.48 8.78 -4.72
C GLY A 80 9.13 8.21 -4.26
N ILE A 81 8.94 7.93 -2.97
CA ILE A 81 7.65 7.49 -2.42
C ILE A 81 7.15 8.50 -1.39
N SER A 82 5.94 8.99 -1.61
CA SER A 82 5.18 9.83 -0.69
C SER A 82 4.16 9.00 0.06
N ILE A 83 4.22 9.05 1.39
CA ILE A 83 3.24 8.38 2.27
C ILE A 83 2.13 9.39 2.58
N VAL A 84 0.89 9.03 2.24
CA VAL A 84 -0.28 9.90 2.33
C VAL A 84 -1.33 9.25 3.22
N HIS A 85 -1.83 9.99 4.21
CA HIS A 85 -2.98 9.59 5.00
C HIS A 85 -4.28 10.06 4.30
N PRO A 86 -5.37 9.25 4.28
CA PRO A 86 -6.64 9.62 3.63
C PRO A 86 -7.18 10.99 3.99
N GLN A 87 -7.01 11.42 5.24
CA GLN A 87 -7.42 12.75 5.71
C GLN A 87 -6.77 13.88 4.90
N GLN A 88 -5.51 13.74 4.49
CA GLN A 88 -4.80 14.76 3.71
C GLN A 88 -5.43 14.94 2.33
N VAL A 89 -5.86 13.84 1.70
CA VAL A 89 -6.55 13.88 0.39
C VAL A 89 -7.91 14.55 0.50
N LEU A 90 -8.67 14.26 1.57
CA LEU A 90 -9.97 14.87 1.81
C LEU A 90 -9.84 16.40 2.01
N GLU A 91 -8.84 16.84 2.77
CA GLU A 91 -8.59 18.25 3.00
C GLU A 91 -8.19 19.00 1.72
N GLU A 92 -7.38 18.37 0.86
CA GLU A 92 -7.04 18.91 -0.46
C GLU A 92 -8.26 19.02 -1.39
N ALA A 93 -9.12 18.00 -1.40
CA ALA A 93 -10.35 18.00 -2.18
C ALA A 93 -11.28 19.15 -1.75
N THR A 94 -11.42 19.41 -0.45
CA THR A 94 -12.27 20.49 0.07
C THR A 94 -11.71 21.90 -0.13
N LYS A 95 -10.41 22.06 -0.41
CA LYS A 95 -9.80 23.36 -0.74
C LYS A 95 -10.01 23.79 -2.19
N THR A 96 -10.44 22.86 -3.03
CA THR A 96 -10.65 23.09 -4.47
C THR A 96 -12.10 23.47 -4.79
N GLU A 97 -12.97 23.52 -3.78
CA GLU A 97 -14.34 24.08 -3.82
C GLU A 97 -14.39 25.48 -3.20
#